data_AF-A0A8X6Q969-F1
#
_entry.id   AF-A0A8X6Q969-F1
#
_cell.length_a   1.000
_cell.length_b   1.000
_cell.length_c   1.000
_cell.angle_alpha   90.00
_cell.angle_beta   90.00
_cell.angle_gamma   90.00
#
_symmetry.space_group_name_H-M   'P 1'
#
loop_
_entity.id
_entity.type
_entity.pdbx_description
1 polymer ?
#
loop_
_entity_poly.entity_id
_entity_poly.type
_entity_poly.pdbx_seq_one_letter_code
_entity_poly.pdbx_strand_id
1 'polypeptide(L)'
;MEQVKRFKFPAVSICNFNRMKKFGLSSGTPLLLSEGSSSFYCNAANDSERDEIKDSLQQYYEMDEEWRWRKGHKPSRFIQKCLFRGRICPQNRLSYFQNLSYGNCITFNKRNEKMEALTVSDVGPNTGLILDLKLESVT
;
A
#
# COMPACT_ATOMS: atom_id res chain seq x y z
N MET A 1 -41.49 1.51 13.47
CA MET A 1 -40.42 0.79 12.74
C MET A 1 -39.21 1.69 12.70
N GLU A 2 -38.13 1.31 13.39
CA GLU A 2 -36.92 2.12 13.46
C GLU A 2 -36.13 1.97 12.15
N GLN A 3 -35.78 3.09 11.51
CA GLN A 3 -34.97 3.06 10.29
C GLN A 3 -33.56 2.58 10.64
N VAL A 4 -33.17 1.42 10.13
CA VAL A 4 -31.78 0.93 10.24
C VAL A 4 -30.88 1.90 9.46
N LYS A 5 -30.20 2.78 10.19
CA LYS A 5 -29.27 3.76 9.62
C LYS A 5 -28.08 3.01 9.02
N ARG A 6 -27.91 3.09 7.70
CA ARG A 6 -26.78 2.46 6.99
C ARG A 6 -25.75 3.53 6.63
N PHE A 7 -24.52 3.31 7.06
CA PHE A 7 -23.41 4.18 6.74
C PHE A 7 -22.61 3.60 5.59
N LYS A 8 -22.21 4.44 4.64
CA LYS A 8 -21.29 4.04 3.58
C LYS A 8 -19.91 3.82 4.20
N PHE A 9 -19.38 2.61 4.07
CA PHE A 9 -18.03 2.33 4.46
C PHE A 9 -17.07 2.95 3.42
N PRO A 10 -15.98 3.61 3.85
CA PRO A 10 -15.06 4.24 2.90
C PRO A 10 -14.31 3.20 2.07
N ALA A 11 -13.72 3.65 0.97
CA ALA A 11 -12.65 2.90 0.31
C ALA A 11 -11.37 3.06 1.14
N VAL A 12 -10.65 1.95 1.38
CA VAL A 12 -9.42 1.95 2.18
C VAL A 12 -8.28 1.44 1.34
N SER A 13 -7.27 2.27 1.11
CA SER A 13 -6.06 1.90 0.37
C SER A 13 -4.91 1.60 1.31
N ILE A 14 -4.22 0.48 1.06
CA ILE A 14 -3.08 0.01 1.83
C ILE A 14 -1.92 -0.20 0.87
N CYS A 15 -0.77 0.40 1.20
CA CYS A 15 0.46 0.30 0.44
C CYS A 15 1.61 -0.06 1.37
N ASN A 16 2.58 -0.84 0.88
CA ASN A 16 3.83 -1.04 1.59
C ASN A 16 4.84 0.01 1.11
N PHE A 17 5.33 0.86 2.02
CA PHE A 17 6.26 1.94 1.67
C PHE A 17 7.62 1.43 1.18
N ASN A 18 7.97 0.18 1.46
CA ASN A 18 9.05 -0.49 0.74
C ASN A 18 8.55 -0.82 -0.67
N ARG A 19 8.93 0.01 -1.65
CA ARG A 19 8.47 -0.13 -3.04
C ARG A 19 8.92 -1.46 -3.67
N MET A 20 10.09 -1.96 -3.29
CA MET A 20 10.74 -3.14 -3.85
C MET A 20 11.38 -4.01 -2.77
N LYS A 21 11.42 -5.33 -3.00
CA LYS A 21 11.92 -6.32 -2.03
C LYS A 21 13.42 -6.22 -1.79
N LYS A 22 14.20 -6.00 -2.85
CA LYS A 22 15.63 -5.72 -2.86
C LYS A 22 15.90 -4.92 -4.13
N PHE A 23 16.21 -3.64 -3.99
CA PHE A 23 16.91 -2.88 -5.03
C PHE A 23 18.40 -3.06 -4.75
N GLY A 24 19.26 -3.13 -5.76
CA GLY A 24 20.67 -3.50 -5.65
C GLY A 24 21.59 -2.60 -4.81
N LEU A 25 21.07 -1.90 -3.79
CA LEU A 25 21.86 -1.17 -2.80
C LEU A 25 22.44 -2.14 -1.77
N SER A 26 23.76 -2.18 -1.69
CA SER A 26 24.53 -3.01 -0.77
C SER A 26 24.57 -2.49 0.66
N SER A 27 24.10 -1.25 0.94
CA SER A 27 24.25 -0.66 2.29
C SER A 27 23.23 0.42 2.68
N GLY A 28 22.15 0.64 1.92
CA GLY A 28 21.18 1.70 2.21
C GLY A 28 19.76 1.17 2.39
N THR A 29 19.03 1.72 3.38
CA THR A 29 17.62 1.41 3.63
C THR A 29 16.83 1.56 2.32
N PRO A 30 16.23 0.48 1.77
CA PRO A 30 15.64 0.55 0.45
C PRO A 30 14.44 1.47 0.45
N LEU A 31 14.55 2.57 -0.28
CA LEU A 31 13.41 3.31 -0.82
C LEU A 31 12.38 3.78 0.22
N LEU A 32 12.81 4.09 1.46
CA LEU A 32 12.05 4.88 2.44
C LEU A 32 11.92 6.36 2.06
N LEU A 33 12.15 6.69 0.79
CA LEU A 33 12.01 8.02 0.22
C LEU A 33 10.57 8.24 -0.22
N SER A 34 9.62 8.10 0.71
CA SER A 34 8.39 8.89 0.56
C SER A 34 8.82 10.36 0.44
N GLU A 35 8.15 11.16 -0.39
CA GLU A 35 8.54 12.56 -0.61
C GLU A 35 8.61 13.38 0.70
N GLY A 36 7.94 12.93 1.77
CA GLY A 36 8.02 13.53 3.10
C GLY A 36 9.29 13.21 3.91
N SER A 37 9.90 12.04 3.72
CA SER A 37 11.13 11.63 4.41
C SER A 37 12.41 11.94 3.63
N SER A 38 12.30 12.14 2.31
CA SER A 38 13.44 12.52 1.46
C SER A 38 13.98 13.92 1.79
N SER A 39 13.15 14.87 2.20
CA SER A 39 13.64 16.21 2.59
C SER A 39 14.57 16.15 3.80
N PHE A 40 14.27 15.29 4.78
CA PHE A 40 15.11 15.14 5.97
C PHE A 40 16.40 14.34 5.68
N TYR A 41 16.28 13.23 4.94
CA TYR A 41 17.42 12.37 4.62
C TYR A 41 18.39 12.98 3.61
N CYS A 42 17.90 13.67 2.57
CA CYS A 42 18.78 14.34 1.63
C CYS A 42 19.63 15.39 2.34
N ASN A 43 19.07 16.16 3.28
CA ASN A 43 19.83 17.16 4.01
C ASN A 43 20.92 16.55 4.93
N ALA A 44 20.74 15.32 5.41
CA ALA A 44 21.66 14.64 6.31
C ALA A 44 22.71 13.75 5.59
N ALA A 45 22.46 13.36 4.34
CA ALA A 45 23.32 12.49 3.56
C ALA A 45 24.51 13.23 2.92
N ASN A 46 25.62 12.53 2.73
CA ASN A 46 26.75 13.04 1.96
C ASN A 46 26.44 13.03 0.45
N ASP A 47 27.15 13.84 -0.34
CA ASP A 47 26.84 14.03 -1.77
C ASP A 47 26.87 12.71 -2.58
N SER A 48 27.80 11.81 -2.29
CA SER A 48 27.86 10.48 -2.94
C SER A 48 26.61 9.63 -2.66
N GLU A 49 26.08 9.66 -1.45
CA GLU A 49 24.89 8.87 -1.08
C GLU A 49 23.63 9.45 -1.73
N ARG A 50 23.57 10.78 -1.90
CA ARG A 50 22.49 11.46 -2.60
C ARG A 50 22.44 11.06 -4.06
N ASP A 51 23.59 11.00 -4.73
CA ASP A 51 23.68 10.61 -6.13
C ASP A 51 23.27 9.14 -6.34
N GLU A 52 23.74 8.22 -5.50
CA GLU A 52 23.32 6.81 -5.56
C GLU A 52 21.82 6.62 -5.35
N ILE A 53 21.25 7.38 -4.40
CA ILE A 53 19.81 7.40 -4.15
C ILE A 53 19.05 7.92 -5.37
N LYS A 54 19.52 9.02 -5.96
CA LYS A 54 18.89 9.65 -7.13
C LYS A 54 18.92 8.71 -8.33
N ASP A 55 20.06 8.11 -8.62
CA ASP A 55 20.23 7.16 -9.71
C ASP A 55 19.33 5.94 -9.54
N SER A 56 19.23 5.43 -8.30
CA SER A 56 18.34 4.30 -7.99
C SER A 56 16.86 4.64 -8.16
N LEU A 57 16.45 5.86 -7.76
CA LEU A 57 15.09 6.35 -7.97
C LEU A 57 14.81 6.51 -9.46
N GLN A 58 15.73 7.09 -10.22
CA GLN A 58 15.59 7.28 -11.66
C GLN A 58 15.42 5.94 -12.37
N GLN A 59 16.28 4.96 -12.07
CA GLN A 59 16.16 3.60 -12.61
C GLN A 59 14.78 2.99 -12.30
N TYR A 60 14.24 3.18 -11.09
CA TYR A 60 12.91 2.68 -10.74
C TYR A 60 11.78 3.35 -11.55
N TYR A 61 11.86 4.66 -11.77
CA TYR A 61 10.87 5.38 -12.57
C TYR A 61 10.93 5.00 -14.05
N GLU A 62 12.12 4.68 -14.56
CA GLU A 62 12.35 4.25 -15.95
C GLU A 62 11.95 2.79 -16.20
N MET A 63 11.83 1.95 -15.17
CA MET A 63 11.32 0.58 -15.32
C MET A 63 9.88 0.57 -15.85
N ASP A 64 9.47 -0.55 -16.45
CA ASP A 64 8.07 -0.75 -16.82
C ASP A 64 7.20 -1.18 -15.61
N GLU A 65 5.89 -1.00 -15.76
CA GLU A 65 4.91 -1.29 -14.72
C GLU A 65 4.92 -2.76 -14.29
N GLU A 66 5.05 -3.69 -15.25
CA GLU A 66 5.03 -5.13 -14.99
C GLU A 66 6.24 -5.54 -14.14
N TRP A 67 7.42 -5.04 -14.49
CA TRP A 67 8.64 -5.30 -13.74
C TRP A 67 8.60 -4.70 -12.33
N ARG A 68 8.14 -3.45 -12.19
CA ARG A 68 7.90 -2.86 -10.86
C ARG A 68 6.92 -3.70 -10.05
N TRP A 69 5.83 -4.19 -10.68
CA TRP A 69 4.83 -5.00 -10.01
C TRP A 69 5.41 -6.32 -9.52
N ARG A 70 6.21 -6.97 -10.35
CA ARG A 70 6.83 -8.27 -10.05
C ARG A 70 7.88 -8.17 -8.94
N LYS A 71 8.69 -7.12 -8.95
CA LYS A 71 9.77 -6.88 -7.97
C LYS A 71 9.28 -6.22 -6.68
N GLY A 72 8.11 -5.59 -6.70
CA GLY A 72 7.44 -5.02 -5.54
C GLY A 72 6.91 -6.04 -4.53
N HIS A 73 6.53 -5.55 -3.35
CA HIS A 73 5.83 -6.37 -2.34
C HIS A 73 4.38 -6.59 -2.77
N LYS A 74 3.98 -7.84 -2.91
CA LYS A 74 2.60 -8.16 -3.34
C LYS A 74 1.65 -7.95 -2.16
N PRO A 75 0.50 -7.27 -2.34
CA PRO A 75 -0.47 -7.09 -1.26
C PRO A 75 -0.98 -8.38 -0.65
N SER A 76 -1.12 -9.44 -1.47
CA SER A 76 -1.45 -10.78 -0.98
C SER A 76 -0.40 -11.42 -0.06
N ARG A 77 0.80 -10.85 0.06
CA ARG A 77 1.83 -11.31 1.01
C ARG A 77 1.87 -10.50 2.29
N PHE A 78 1.63 -9.19 2.21
CA PHE A 78 1.64 -8.34 3.40
C PHE A 78 0.26 -8.24 4.07
N ILE A 79 -0.84 -8.65 3.43
CA ILE A 79 -2.15 -8.81 4.08
C ILE A 79 -2.35 -10.28 4.40
N GLN A 80 -2.17 -10.66 5.65
CA GLN A 80 -2.36 -12.04 6.14
C GLN A 80 -3.83 -12.34 6.42
N LYS A 81 -4.58 -11.34 6.88
CA LYS A 81 -6.01 -11.46 7.18
C LYS A 81 -6.74 -10.22 6.73
N CYS A 82 -7.94 -10.41 6.20
CA CYS A 82 -8.87 -9.33 5.87
C CYS A 82 -10.27 -9.75 6.28
N LEU A 83 -10.85 -9.04 7.25
CA LEU A 83 -12.23 -9.22 7.66
C LEU A 83 -13.01 -7.92 7.51
N PHE A 84 -14.21 -8.01 6.97
CA PHE A 84 -15.19 -6.92 6.96
C PHE A 84 -16.48 -7.43 7.61
N ARG A 85 -16.97 -6.74 8.65
CA ARG A 85 -18.14 -7.19 9.44
C ARG A 85 -18.00 -8.62 9.96
N GLY A 86 -16.79 -8.96 10.44
CA GLY A 86 -16.45 -10.29 10.96
C GLY A 86 -16.34 -11.40 9.91
N ARG A 87 -16.45 -11.10 8.61
CA ARG A 87 -16.37 -12.09 7.52
C ARG A 87 -15.17 -11.83 6.62
N ILE A 88 -14.62 -12.87 5.99
CA ILE A 88 -13.53 -12.73 5.01
C ILE A 88 -13.91 -11.71 3.95
N CYS A 89 -13.00 -10.78 3.66
CA CYS A 89 -13.20 -9.75 2.65
C CYS A 89 -13.51 -10.38 1.28
N PRO A 90 -14.54 -9.90 0.56
CA PRO A 90 -14.84 -10.41 -0.77
C PRO A 90 -13.72 -10.04 -1.75
N GLN A 91 -13.26 -11.00 -2.56
CA GLN A 91 -12.18 -10.74 -3.53
C GLN A 91 -12.56 -9.70 -4.59
N ASN A 92 -13.83 -9.65 -5.00
CA ASN A 92 -14.34 -8.64 -5.93
C ASN A 92 -14.39 -7.22 -5.33
N ARG A 93 -14.14 -7.07 -4.02
CA ARG A 93 -14.03 -5.78 -3.33
C ARG A 93 -12.60 -5.32 -3.16
N LEU A 94 -11.64 -6.09 -3.66
CA LEU A 94 -10.21 -5.78 -3.64
C LEU A 94 -9.77 -5.33 -5.02
N SER A 95 -9.22 -4.13 -5.12
CA SER A 95 -8.64 -3.59 -6.33
C SER A 95 -7.14 -3.37 -6.12
N TYR A 96 -6.33 -4.03 -6.93
CA TYR A 96 -4.88 -3.90 -6.90
C TYR A 96 -4.45 -2.80 -7.86
N PHE A 97 -3.45 -2.01 -7.47
CA PHE A 97 -2.88 -0.97 -8.32
C PHE A 97 -1.43 -0.70 -7.94
N GLN A 98 -0.65 -0.17 -8.87
CA GLN A 98 0.69 0.32 -8.59
C GLN A 98 0.66 1.83 -8.35
N ASN A 99 1.43 2.28 -7.37
CA ASN A 99 1.72 3.68 -7.11
C ASN A 99 3.24 3.86 -7.20
N LEU A 100 3.72 4.84 -7.95
CA LEU A 100 5.15 5.02 -8.11
C LEU A 100 5.83 5.36 -6.76
N SER A 101 5.19 6.16 -5.93
CA SER A 101 5.71 6.58 -4.62
C SER A 101 5.57 5.52 -3.52
N TYR A 102 4.67 4.54 -3.66
CA TYR A 102 4.36 3.55 -2.61
C TYR A 102 4.37 2.09 -3.06
N GLY A 103 4.83 1.80 -4.28
CA GLY A 103 4.89 0.46 -4.84
C GLY A 103 3.51 -0.14 -5.09
N ASN A 104 3.36 -1.44 -4.81
CA ASN A 104 2.11 -2.14 -5.06
C ASN A 104 1.14 -1.97 -3.89
N CYS A 105 -0.06 -1.51 -4.22
CA CYS A 105 -1.11 -1.17 -3.29
C CYS A 105 -2.37 -2.00 -3.55
N ILE A 106 -3.27 -1.94 -2.58
CA ILE A 106 -4.60 -2.55 -2.65
C ILE A 106 -5.63 -1.60 -2.05
N THR A 107 -6.75 -1.43 -2.73
CA THR A 107 -7.92 -0.71 -2.23
C THR A 107 -9.03 -1.71 -1.92
N PHE A 108 -9.45 -1.75 -0.67
CA PHE A 108 -10.70 -2.37 -0.26
C PHE A 108 -11.88 -1.42 -0.54
N ASN A 109 -12.98 -1.97 -1.03
CA ASN A 109 -14.25 -1.27 -1.25
C ASN A 109 -14.13 -0.09 -2.23
N LYS A 110 -13.33 -0.26 -3.29
CA LYS A 110 -13.25 0.70 -4.40
C LYS A 110 -14.60 0.78 -5.13
N ARG A 111 -15.16 1.99 -5.22
CA ARG A 111 -16.39 2.25 -5.98
C ARG A 111 -16.09 2.31 -7.47
N ASN A 112 -16.98 1.75 -8.29
CA ASN A 112 -17.04 1.98 -9.73
C ASN A 112 -18.51 2.03 -10.18
N GLU A 113 -18.76 2.35 -11.44
CA GLU A 113 -20.13 2.50 -11.99
C GLU A 113 -21.02 1.26 -11.77
N LYS A 114 -20.42 0.08 -11.65
CA LYS A 114 -21.12 -1.20 -11.48
C LYS A 114 -21.11 -1.70 -10.03
N MET A 115 -20.45 -0.99 -9.12
CA MET A 115 -20.17 -1.49 -7.77
C MET A 115 -20.29 -0.37 -6.74
N GLU A 116 -21.45 -0.36 -6.07
CA GLU A 116 -21.74 0.55 -4.96
C GLU A 116 -20.95 0.22 -3.70
N ALA A 117 -20.69 1.25 -2.88
CA ALA A 117 -19.93 1.11 -1.65
C ALA A 117 -20.62 0.17 -0.66
N LEU A 118 -19.84 -0.67 0.01
CA LEU A 118 -20.32 -1.47 1.13
C LEU A 118 -20.85 -0.58 2.24
N THR A 119 -21.82 -1.10 2.98
CA THR A 119 -22.46 -0.38 4.09
C THR A 119 -22.34 -1.15 5.40
N VAL A 120 -22.33 -0.39 6.50
CA VAL A 120 -22.34 -0.88 7.88
C VAL A 120 -23.58 -0.35 8.61
N SER A 121 -24.11 -1.14 9.54
CA SER A 121 -25.26 -0.76 10.38
C SER A 121 -24.82 0.07 11.58
N ASP A 122 -23.62 -0.19 12.10
CA ASP A 122 -23.13 0.39 13.34
C ASP A 122 -21.67 0.80 13.21
N VAL A 123 -21.27 1.78 14.01
CA VAL A 123 -19.88 2.23 14.09
C VAL A 123 -19.18 1.43 15.20
N GLY A 124 -18.09 0.76 14.85
CA GLY A 124 -17.29 0.02 15.82
C GLY A 124 -16.30 -0.95 15.17
N PRO A 125 -15.36 -1.50 15.95
CA PRO A 125 -14.34 -2.42 15.43
C PRO A 125 -14.93 -3.72 14.89
N ASN A 126 -16.04 -4.21 15.46
CA ASN A 126 -16.67 -5.47 15.06
C ASN A 126 -17.42 -5.38 13.72
N THR A 127 -17.82 -4.17 13.31
CA THR A 127 -18.55 -3.92 12.06
C THR A 127 -17.67 -3.32 10.96
N GLY A 128 -16.43 -2.94 11.29
CA GLY A 128 -15.48 -2.32 10.37
C GLY A 128 -14.65 -3.31 9.55
N LEU A 129 -13.52 -2.79 9.06
CA LEU A 129 -12.46 -3.53 8.38
C LEU A 129 -11.35 -3.87 9.38
N ILE A 130 -10.98 -5.15 9.47
CA ILE A 130 -9.88 -5.64 10.29
C ILE A 130 -8.86 -6.26 9.34
N LEU A 131 -7.61 -5.81 9.43
CA LEU A 131 -6.50 -6.29 8.63
C LEU A 131 -5.38 -6.76 9.56
N ASP A 132 -4.86 -7.97 9.31
CA ASP A 132 -3.60 -8.39 9.92
C ASP A 132 -2.52 -8.25 8.87
N LEU A 133 -1.53 -7.41 9.16
CA LEU A 133 -0.46 -7.07 8.22
C LEU A 133 0.85 -7.75 8.61
N LYS A 134 1.54 -8.33 7.63
CA LYS A 134 2.91 -8.82 7.77
C LYS A 134 3.86 -7.83 7.07
N LEU A 135 4.58 -7.07 7.87
CA LEU A 135 5.63 -6.19 7.38
C LEU A 135 6.92 -7.01 7.23
N GLU A 136 7.45 -7.06 6.02
CA GLU A 136 8.78 -7.62 5.75
C GLU A 136 9.81 -6.50 5.96
N SER A 137 10.69 -6.66 6.96
CA SER A 137 11.87 -5.80 7.09
C SER A 137 12.90 -6.20 6.04
N VAL A 138 13.63 -5.21 5.54
CA VAL A 138 14.78 -5.45 4.67
C VAL A 138 15.92 -5.96 5.55
N THR A 139 16.16 -7.27 5.52
CA THR A 139 17.36 -7.94 6.07
C THR A 139 18.29 -8.38 4.94
#